data_AF-A0A5D2Y519-F1
#
_entry.id   AF-A0A5D2Y519-F1
#
_cell.length_a   1.000
_cell.length_b   1.000
_cell.length_c   1.000
_cell.angle_alpha   90.00
_cell.angle_beta   90.00
_cell.angle_gamma   90.00
#
_symmetry.space_group_name_H-M   'P 1'
#
loop_
_entity.id
_entity.type
_entity.pdbx_description
1 polymer ?
#
loop_
_entity_poly.entity_id
_entity_poly.type
_entity_poly.pdbx_seq_one_letter_code
_entity_poly.pdbx_strand_id
1 'polypeptide(L)'
;MGPANLGFYNYDMVPAKESLVKEMVKVVKVEAGDEEDCIICLEELEVGFYASQMPCSHTFHVDCIVKWLKQSHYCPICRFEMPTN
;
A
#
# COMPACT_ATOMS: atom_id res chain seq x y z
N MET A 1 -42.12 8.24 8.03
CA MET A 1 -41.32 7.35 8.89
C MET A 1 -41.14 6.01 8.21
N GLY A 2 -39.91 5.60 8.00
CA GLY A 2 -39.56 4.23 7.66
C GLY A 2 -38.06 4.15 7.46
N PRO A 3 -37.32 3.35 8.23
CA PRO A 3 -36.00 2.94 7.80
C PRO A 3 -36.16 1.67 6.95
N ALA A 4 -35.86 1.80 5.66
CA ALA A 4 -35.64 0.65 4.81
C ALA A 4 -34.29 0.04 5.17
N ASN A 5 -34.37 -1.21 5.61
CA ASN A 5 -33.28 -2.14 5.81
C ASN A 5 -32.54 -2.34 4.48
N LEU A 6 -31.26 -2.00 4.43
CA LEU A 6 -30.32 -2.46 3.40
C LEU A 6 -28.99 -2.78 4.10
N GLY A 7 -28.84 -4.04 4.47
CA GLY A 7 -27.56 -4.60 4.89
C GLY A 7 -26.59 -4.58 3.73
N PHE A 8 -25.39 -4.04 3.96
CA PHE A 8 -24.25 -4.20 3.08
C PHE A 8 -22.97 -4.31 3.92
N TYR A 9 -22.53 -5.56 4.08
CA TYR A 9 -21.16 -6.06 4.24
C TYR A 9 -20.22 -5.34 5.21
N ASN A 10 -20.05 -5.94 6.39
CA ASN A 10 -18.84 -5.81 7.20
C ASN A 10 -17.64 -6.33 6.38
N TYR A 11 -16.81 -5.40 5.88
CA TYR A 11 -15.43 -5.68 5.49
C TYR A 11 -14.57 -5.04 6.58
N ASP A 12 -14.31 -5.81 7.64
CA ASP A 12 -13.43 -5.41 8.73
C ASP A 12 -12.02 -5.19 8.16
N MET A 13 -11.72 -3.94 7.81
CA MET A 13 -10.39 -3.50 7.39
C MET A 13 -9.46 -3.53 8.60
N VAL A 14 -8.67 -4.60 8.73
CA VAL A 14 -7.66 -4.74 9.78
C VAL A 14 -6.40 -3.96 9.36
N PRO A 15 -5.98 -2.92 10.10
CA PRO A 15 -4.78 -2.16 9.79
C PRO A 15 -3.51 -2.99 10.04
N ALA A 16 -2.46 -2.79 9.24
CA ALA A 16 -1.14 -3.32 9.57
C ALA A 16 -0.55 -2.60 10.80
N LYS A 17 0.21 -3.31 11.65
CA LYS A 17 0.91 -2.69 12.80
C LYS A 17 1.95 -1.68 12.30
N GLU A 18 1.77 -0.39 12.63
CA GLU A 18 2.63 0.70 12.13
C GLU A 18 4.13 0.47 12.38
N SER A 19 4.48 -0.19 13.48
CA SER A 19 5.86 -0.54 13.83
C SER A 19 6.48 -1.59 12.89
N LEU A 20 5.69 -2.53 12.37
CA LEU A 20 6.16 -3.57 11.45
C LEU A 20 6.18 -3.08 10.00
N VAL A 21 5.23 -2.21 9.63
CA VAL A 21 5.22 -1.59 8.30
C VAL A 21 6.54 -0.87 8.05
N LYS A 22 6.98 -0.03 8.99
CA LYS A 22 8.22 0.74 8.83
C LYS A 22 9.48 -0.13 8.74
N GLU A 23 9.45 -1.33 9.30
CA GLU A 23 10.59 -2.25 9.33
C GLU A 23 10.66 -3.14 8.07
N MET A 24 9.53 -3.36 7.39
CA MET A 24 9.42 -4.30 6.27
C MET A 24 9.35 -3.66 4.88
N VAL A 25 8.90 -2.40 4.77
CA VAL A 25 8.98 -1.68 3.48
C VAL A 25 10.34 -1.01 3.38
N LYS A 26 11.10 -1.37 2.34
CA LYS A 26 12.41 -0.78 2.07
C LYS A 26 12.23 0.55 1.35
N VAL A 27 12.83 1.62 1.87
CA VAL A 27 12.93 2.87 1.11
C VAL A 27 14.02 2.69 0.05
N VAL A 28 13.65 2.85 -1.22
CA VAL A 28 14.54 2.74 -2.38
C VAL A 28 14.57 4.09 -3.08
N LYS A 29 15.71 4.43 -3.69
CA LYS A 29 15.82 5.59 -4.58
C LYS A 29 15.45 5.13 -5.98
N VAL A 30 14.60 5.89 -6.67
CA VAL A 30 14.23 5.63 -8.05
C VAL A 30 15.39 6.05 -8.94
N GLU A 31 15.93 5.13 -9.72
CA GLU A 31 16.99 5.40 -10.69
C GLU A 31 16.41 5.42 -12.11
N ALA A 32 17.13 6.02 -13.05
CA ALA A 32 16.69 6.06 -14.44
C ALA A 32 16.56 4.64 -15.01
N GLY A 33 15.39 4.31 -15.57
CA GLY A 33 15.03 2.96 -16.02
C GLY A 33 14.27 2.09 -15.02
N ASP A 34 14.04 2.58 -13.79
CA ASP A 34 13.12 1.98 -12.80
C ASP A 34 11.79 2.80 -12.70
N GLU A 35 11.51 3.61 -13.72
CA GLU A 35 10.31 4.45 -13.83
C GLU A 35 9.07 3.56 -14.00
N GLU A 36 8.35 3.33 -12.91
CA GLU A 36 7.09 2.59 -12.89
C GLU A 36 5.98 3.50 -12.36
N ASP A 37 4.74 3.25 -12.77
CA ASP A 37 3.59 3.98 -12.27
C ASP A 37 3.16 3.46 -10.90
N CYS A 38 2.95 4.38 -9.95
CA CYS A 38 2.34 4.02 -8.68
C CYS A 38 0.85 3.72 -8.88
N ILE A 39 0.47 2.44 -8.90
CA ILE A 39 -0.92 2.04 -9.17
C ILE A 39 -1.97 2.51 -8.15
N ILE A 40 -1.52 3.09 -7.02
CA ILE A 40 -2.40 3.65 -5.99
C ILE A 40 -2.89 5.05 -6.38
N CYS A 41 -2.00 5.91 -6.89
CA CYS A 41 -2.34 7.28 -7.31
C CYS A 41 -2.38 7.46 -8.83
N LEU A 42 -1.91 6.47 -9.60
CA LEU A 42 -1.80 6.49 -11.07
C LEU A 42 -0.86 7.58 -11.58
N GLU A 43 0.19 7.87 -10.81
CA GLU A 43 1.26 8.83 -11.16
C GLU A 43 2.61 8.11 -11.18
N GLU A 44 3.52 8.59 -12.02
CA GLU A 44 4.88 8.06 -12.21
C GLU A 44 5.73 8.19 -10.93
N LEU A 45 6.55 7.19 -10.65
CA LEU A 45 7.58 7.29 -9.61
C LEU A 45 8.74 8.17 -10.10
N GLU A 46 8.92 9.33 -9.49
CA GLU A 46 9.90 10.33 -9.96
C GLU A 46 11.36 9.87 -9.75
N VAL A 47 12.14 9.88 -10.84
CA VAL A 47 13.58 9.57 -10.80
C VAL A 47 14.32 10.51 -9.87
N GLY A 48 15.20 9.96 -9.04
CA GLY A 48 15.94 10.71 -8.02
C GLY A 48 15.19 10.87 -6.69
N PHE A 49 13.90 10.56 -6.64
CA PHE A 49 13.11 10.56 -5.41
C PHE A 49 13.08 9.17 -4.75
N TYR A 50 12.49 9.13 -3.56
CA TYR A 50 12.36 7.91 -2.78
C TYR A 50 10.99 7.27 -2.98
N ALA A 51 11.01 5.96 -3.23
CA ALA A 51 9.85 5.11 -3.26
C ALA A 51 9.97 4.03 -2.18
N SER A 52 8.88 3.31 -1.96
CA SER A 52 8.79 2.26 -0.95
C SER A 52 8.55 0.92 -1.64
N GLN A 53 9.48 0.00 -1.45
CA GLN A 53 9.47 -1.35 -2.01
C GLN A 53 9.00 -2.34 -0.96
N MET A 54 7.94 -3.06 -1.29
CA MET A 54 7.41 -4.16 -0.48
C MET A 54 8.34 -5.38 -0.54
N PRO A 55 8.24 -6.35 0.39
CA PRO A 55 9.01 -7.60 0.36
C PRO A 55 8.79 -8.44 -0.91
N CYS A 56 7.68 -8.24 -1.61
CA CYS A 56 7.38 -8.85 -2.90
C CYS A 56 7.98 -8.07 -4.10
N SER A 57 8.86 -7.11 -3.85
CA SER A 57 9.56 -6.25 -4.82
C SER A 57 8.73 -5.21 -5.56
N HIS A 58 7.42 -5.12 -5.32
CA HIS A 58 6.60 -4.06 -5.90
C HIS A 58 6.85 -2.71 -5.20
N THR A 59 6.91 -1.66 -6.01
CA THR A 59 7.31 -0.32 -5.59
C THR A 59 6.15 0.66 -5.71
N PHE A 60 6.03 1.58 -4.75
CA PHE A 60 4.99 2.60 -4.71
C PHE A 60 5.55 3.89 -4.12
N HIS A 61 4.84 5.01 -4.29
CA HIS A 61 5.12 6.20 -3.49
C HIS A 61 5.03 5.84 -2.00
N VAL A 62 6.00 6.33 -1.21
CA VAL A 62 6.10 6.05 0.23
C VAL A 62 4.77 6.36 0.93
N ASP A 63 4.21 7.54 0.68
CA ASP A 63 2.95 7.96 1.29
C ASP A 63 1.75 7.13 0.82
N CYS A 64 1.75 6.71 -0.44
CA CYS A 64 0.66 5.92 -1.01
C CYS A 64 0.58 4.53 -0.37
N ILE A 65 1.70 3.81 -0.31
CA ILE A 65 1.70 2.47 0.28
C ILE A 65 1.48 2.51 1.79
N VAL A 66 1.98 3.53 2.50
CA VAL A 66 1.71 3.69 3.93
C VAL A 66 0.21 3.91 4.18
N LYS A 67 -0.45 4.79 3.42
CA LYS A 67 -1.91 5.00 3.52
C LYS A 67 -2.71 3.74 3.19
N TRP A 68 -2.24 2.95 2.22
CA TRP A 68 -2.86 1.68 1.86
C TRP A 68 -2.72 0.64 2.96
N LEU A 69 -1.50 0.46 3.51
CA LEU A 69 -1.21 -0.54 4.56
C LEU A 69 -1.94 -0.27 5.89
N LYS A 70 -2.38 0.98 6.12
CA LYS A 70 -3.29 1.32 7.21
C LYS A 70 -4.71 0.77 7.05
N GLN A 71 -5.10 0.34 5.85
CA GLN A 71 -6.43 -0.17 5.54
C GLN A 71 -6.40 -1.64 5.11
N SER A 72 -5.34 -2.07 4.43
CA SER A 72 -5.16 -3.43 3.91
C SER A 72 -3.72 -3.83 4.01
N HIS A 73 -3.44 -4.97 4.63
CA HIS A 73 -2.09 -5.53 4.76
C HIS A 73 -1.63 -6.28 3.50
N TYR A 74 -2.39 -6.23 2.40
CA TYR A 74 -2.02 -6.89 1.14
C TYR A 74 -1.35 -5.94 0.16
N CYS A 75 -0.39 -6.45 -0.60
CA CYS A 75 0.16 -5.76 -1.76
C CYS A 75 -0.94 -5.47 -2.80
N PRO A 76 -1.09 -4.21 -3.28
CA PRO A 76 -2.07 -3.84 -4.30
C PRO A 76 -1.95 -4.62 -5.62
N ILE A 77 -0.74 -5.09 -5.96
CA ILE A 77 -0.45 -5.74 -7.25
C ILE A 77 -0.61 -7.26 -7.16
N CYS A 78 0.13 -7.90 -6.24
CA CYS A 78 0.20 -9.37 -6.19
C CYS A 78 -0.51 -10.00 -4.98
N ARG A 79 -1.16 -9.20 -4.13
CA ARG A 79 -1.81 -9.65 -2.88
C ARG A 79 -0.87 -10.37 -1.91
N PHE A 80 0.43 -10.12 -1.99
CA PHE A 80 1.37 -10.55 -0.96
C PHE A 80 0.94 -10.00 0.41
N GLU A 81 0.89 -10.88 1.40
CA GLU A 81 0.43 -10.54 2.76
C GLU A 81 1.57 -9.97 3.60
N MET A 82 1.38 -8.75 4.11
CA MET A 82 2.25 -8.18 5.13
C MET A 82 1.85 -8.74 6.51
N PRO A 83 2.81 -9.04 7.39
CA PRO A 83 2.53 -9.51 8.74
C PRO A 83 1.60 -8.56 9.51
N THR A 84 0.58 -9.13 10.13
CA THR A 84 -0.45 -8.40 10.89
C THR A 84 -0.34 -8.57 12.42
N ASN A 85 0.56 -9.44 12.92
CA ASN A 85 0.76 -9.70 14.34
C ASN A 85 2.23 -9.57 14.76
#